data_AF-A0A644XEP4-F1
#
_entry.id   AF-A0A644XEP4-F1
#
_cell.length_a   1.000
_cell.length_b   1.000
_cell.length_c   1.000
_cell.angle_alpha   90.00
_cell.angle_beta   90.00
_cell.angle_gamma   90.00
#
_symmetry.space_group_name_H-M   'P 1'
#
loop_
_entity.id
_entity.type
_entity.pdbx_description
1 polymer ?
#
loop_
_entity_poly.entity_id
_entity_poly.type
_entity_poly.pdbx_seq_one_letter_code
_entity_poly.pdbx_strand_id
1 'polypeptide(L)'
;MKAIIKTIPLLSCVNENLLDTLISESKIYERMFKKNSTVHAQGKCCDTIDIICSGSLAAYSLSSNGSQSVVFDFKTGCIIGANLLFGSNNCYPMNIYCTAACLLLHISKEAVCELLKDYNFVMKYIQSISANSQGMNKKIAMYTQKNLHENLMDYFSALATEQKSTIIVLPITKKQLADYLGVQRPSLFRELKKLKDEGFIEINNKIVSINRNTCKK
;
A
#
# COMPACT_ATOMS: atom_id res chain seq x y z
N MET A 1 13.61 -25.60 8.36
CA MET A 1 14.15 -24.59 9.29
C MET A 1 15.53 -24.01 8.96
N LYS A 2 16.68 -24.52 9.45
CA LYS A 2 17.98 -23.80 9.33
C LYS A 2 18.38 -23.40 7.90
N ALA A 3 18.19 -24.29 6.92
CA ALA A 3 18.50 -24.00 5.52
C ALA A 3 17.63 -22.86 4.96
N ILE A 4 16.35 -22.81 5.33
CA ILE A 4 15.41 -21.74 4.94
C ILE A 4 15.80 -20.44 5.63
N ILE A 5 16.11 -20.47 6.93
CA ILE A 5 16.49 -19.26 7.68
C ILE A 5 17.71 -18.57 7.09
N LYS A 6 18.73 -19.33 6.66
CA LYS A 6 19.93 -18.76 6.03
C LYS A 6 19.63 -18.04 4.70
N THR A 7 18.56 -18.41 4.01
CA THR A 7 18.12 -17.73 2.77
C THR A 7 17.35 -16.44 3.03
N ILE A 8 16.88 -16.21 4.26
CA ILE A 8 16.11 -15.03 4.63
C ILE A 8 17.09 -13.87 4.89
N PRO A 9 17.07 -12.80 4.07
CA PRO A 9 18.04 -11.70 4.20
C PRO A 9 18.04 -11.09 5.59
N LEU A 10 16.85 -10.94 6.22
CA LEU A 10 16.71 -10.37 7.56
C LEU A 10 17.48 -11.15 8.63
N LEU A 11 17.57 -12.48 8.51
CA LEU A 11 18.20 -13.36 9.50
C LEU A 11 19.63 -13.76 9.14
N SER A 12 20.12 -13.42 7.94
CA SER A 12 21.41 -13.91 7.43
C SER A 12 22.64 -13.36 8.17
N CYS A 13 22.49 -12.32 9.00
CA CYS A 13 23.57 -11.72 9.79
C CYS A 13 23.48 -12.06 11.28
N VAL A 14 22.51 -12.88 11.69
CA VAL A 14 22.27 -13.21 13.10
C VAL A 14 23.22 -14.33 13.54
N ASN A 15 23.71 -14.22 14.77
CA ASN A 15 24.53 -15.26 15.40
C ASN A 15 23.80 -16.61 15.45
N GLU A 16 24.46 -17.70 15.02
CA GLU A 16 23.84 -19.03 14.94
C GLU A 16 23.41 -19.58 16.31
N ASN A 17 24.17 -19.32 17.39
CA ASN A 17 23.81 -19.78 18.73
C ASN A 17 22.54 -19.09 19.24
N LEU A 18 22.40 -17.78 18.99
CA LEU A 18 21.17 -17.06 19.34
C LEU A 18 19.98 -17.62 18.57
N LEU A 19 20.15 -17.86 17.27
CA LEU A 19 19.10 -18.42 16.43
C LEU A 19 18.66 -19.81 16.93
N ASP A 20 19.62 -20.66 17.30
CA ASP A 20 19.36 -22.00 17.84
C ASP A 20 18.59 -21.94 19.15
N THR A 21 18.96 -21.03 20.05
CA THR A 21 18.21 -20.79 21.29
C THR A 21 16.77 -20.37 20.98
N LEU A 22 16.55 -19.37 20.13
CA LEU A 22 15.21 -18.86 19.80
C LEU A 22 14.32 -19.91 19.11
N ILE A 23 14.92 -20.79 18.30
CA ILE A 23 14.22 -21.93 17.69
C ILE A 23 13.86 -22.96 18.77
N SER A 24 14.81 -23.32 19.64
CA SER A 24 14.58 -24.32 20.70
C SER A 24 13.49 -23.90 21.68
N GLU A 25 13.38 -22.59 21.93
CA GLU A 25 12.34 -21.98 22.78
C GLU A 25 11.01 -21.78 22.04
N SER A 26 10.88 -22.24 20.79
CA SER A 26 9.69 -22.06 19.94
C SER A 26 9.30 -20.59 19.72
N LYS A 27 10.25 -19.66 19.85
CA LYS A 27 10.04 -18.24 19.53
C LYS A 27 10.23 -17.96 18.04
N ILE A 28 10.94 -18.83 17.33
CA ILE A 28 11.03 -18.88 15.88
C ILE A 28 10.56 -20.25 15.40
N TYR A 29 9.52 -20.30 14.58
CA TYR A 29 8.96 -21.56 14.12
C TYR A 29 8.33 -21.46 12.73
N GLU A 30 8.30 -22.59 12.02
CA GLU A 30 7.68 -22.70 10.70
C GLU A 30 6.24 -23.20 10.83
N ARG A 31 5.34 -22.69 9.99
CA ARG A 31 3.97 -23.18 9.90
C ARG A 31 3.49 -23.22 8.47
N MET A 32 2.86 -24.33 8.11
CA MET A 32 2.22 -24.52 6.81
C MET A 32 0.75 -24.14 6.86
N PHE A 33 0.30 -23.50 5.80
CA PHE A 33 -1.07 -23.05 5.60
C PHE A 33 -1.58 -23.51 4.24
N LYS A 34 -2.82 -23.99 4.20
CA LYS A 34 -3.47 -24.42 2.96
C LYS A 34 -3.95 -23.18 2.20
N LYS A 35 -4.14 -23.31 0.87
CA LYS A 35 -4.82 -22.28 0.09
C LYS A 35 -6.18 -21.95 0.75
N ASN A 36 -6.55 -20.67 0.75
CA ASN A 36 -7.75 -20.08 1.34
C ASN A 36 -7.83 -20.10 2.88
N SER A 37 -6.79 -20.53 3.61
CA SER A 37 -6.79 -20.38 5.06
C SER A 37 -6.46 -18.96 5.49
N THR A 38 -7.21 -18.44 6.47
CA THR A 38 -6.88 -17.19 7.16
C THR A 38 -5.66 -17.41 8.06
N VAL A 39 -4.66 -16.57 7.92
CA VAL A 39 -3.47 -16.53 8.78
C VAL A 39 -3.70 -15.60 9.95
N HIS A 40 -4.16 -14.38 9.65
CA HIS A 40 -4.48 -13.35 10.66
C HIS A 40 -5.86 -12.77 10.42
N ALA A 41 -6.64 -12.63 11.49
CA ALA A 41 -7.96 -12.04 11.42
C ALA A 41 -7.91 -10.55 11.77
N GLN A 42 -8.78 -9.76 11.15
CA GLN A 42 -8.95 -8.35 11.46
C GLN A 42 -9.26 -8.16 12.96
N GLY A 43 -8.63 -7.16 13.58
CA GLY A 43 -8.80 -6.81 14.98
C GLY A 43 -8.06 -7.72 15.97
N LYS A 44 -7.37 -8.77 15.52
CA LYS A 44 -6.48 -9.57 16.38
C LYS A 44 -5.15 -8.88 16.60
N CYS A 45 -4.57 -9.07 17.78
CA CYS A 45 -3.25 -8.57 18.12
C CYS A 45 -2.17 -9.23 17.25
N CYS A 46 -1.18 -8.43 16.85
CA CYS A 46 0.04 -8.87 16.18
C CYS A 46 1.10 -9.14 17.24
N ASP A 47 1.38 -10.43 17.45
CA ASP A 47 2.38 -10.89 18.43
C ASP A 47 3.61 -11.53 17.75
N THR A 48 3.60 -11.65 16.42
CA THR A 48 4.70 -12.17 15.61
C THR A 48 4.96 -11.26 14.40
N ILE A 49 6.19 -11.29 13.88
CA ILE A 49 6.41 -11.01 12.46
C ILE A 49 6.46 -12.33 11.70
N ASP A 50 5.92 -12.34 10.49
CA ASP A 50 5.87 -13.54 9.66
C ASP A 50 6.60 -13.29 8.35
N ILE A 51 7.46 -14.24 7.96
CA ILE A 51 8.20 -14.18 6.70
C ILE A 51 7.65 -15.26 5.78
N ILE A 52 7.30 -14.86 4.55
CA ILE A 52 6.78 -15.80 3.55
C ILE A 52 7.94 -16.58 2.95
N CYS A 53 8.11 -17.84 3.34
CA CYS A 53 9.16 -18.72 2.79
C CYS A 53 8.76 -19.31 1.43
N SER A 54 7.47 -19.58 1.24
CA SER A 54 6.90 -19.95 -0.06
C SER A 54 5.39 -19.67 -0.10
N GLY A 55 4.85 -19.52 -1.30
CA GLY A 55 3.43 -19.22 -1.54
C GLY A 55 3.13 -17.73 -1.67
N SER A 56 1.86 -17.38 -1.50
CA SER A 56 1.37 -16.00 -1.62
C SER A 56 0.18 -15.76 -0.70
N LEU A 57 0.08 -14.55 -0.19
CA LEU A 57 -1.01 -14.10 0.68
C LEU A 57 -1.65 -12.84 0.13
N ALA A 58 -2.87 -12.57 0.57
CA ALA A 58 -3.54 -11.31 0.33
C ALA A 58 -4.20 -10.79 1.61
N ALA A 59 -4.16 -9.48 1.81
CA ALA A 59 -4.99 -8.78 2.78
C ALA A 59 -6.27 -8.28 2.12
N TYR A 60 -7.42 -8.50 2.76
CA TYR A 60 -8.71 -8.01 2.30
C TYR A 60 -9.49 -7.34 3.42
N SER A 61 -10.33 -6.39 3.02
CA SER A 61 -11.34 -5.78 3.87
C SER A 61 -12.73 -6.33 3.52
N LEU A 62 -13.55 -6.54 4.54
CA LEU A 62 -14.97 -6.81 4.40
C LEU A 62 -15.72 -5.49 4.53
N SER A 63 -16.47 -5.12 3.50
CA SER A 63 -17.39 -3.99 3.57
C SER A 63 -18.63 -4.37 4.38
N SER A 64 -19.36 -3.38 4.90
CA SER A 64 -20.58 -3.58 5.70
C SER A 64 -21.70 -4.31 4.95
N ASN A 65 -21.67 -4.29 3.62
CA ASN A 65 -22.59 -5.02 2.74
C ASN A 65 -22.09 -6.44 2.38
N GLY A 66 -20.98 -6.90 2.96
CA GLY A 66 -20.40 -8.22 2.72
C GLY A 66 -19.46 -8.33 1.51
N SER A 67 -19.24 -7.26 0.73
CA SER A 67 -18.29 -7.33 -0.38
C SER A 67 -16.83 -7.37 0.12
N GLN A 68 -16.03 -8.24 -0.47
CA GLN A 68 -14.60 -8.36 -0.20
C GLN A 68 -13.79 -7.56 -1.22
N SER A 69 -12.89 -6.72 -0.74
CA SER A 69 -11.91 -6.04 -1.58
C SER A 69 -10.51 -6.44 -1.14
N VAL A 70 -9.75 -7.06 -2.05
CA VAL A 70 -8.32 -7.31 -1.85
C VAL A 70 -7.57 -5.98 -1.93
N VAL A 71 -6.79 -5.67 -0.91
CA VAL A 71 -6.12 -4.38 -0.76
C VAL A 71 -4.61 -4.52 -0.97
N PHE A 72 -4.02 -5.64 -0.54
CA PHE A 72 -2.59 -5.89 -0.66
C PHE A 72 -2.29 -7.36 -0.94
N ASP A 73 -1.43 -7.61 -1.94
CA ASP A 73 -0.81 -8.92 -2.16
C ASP A 73 0.58 -8.97 -1.52
N PHE A 74 0.93 -10.13 -0.99
CA PHE A 74 2.24 -10.45 -0.41
C PHE A 74 2.81 -11.70 -1.10
N LYS A 75 4.12 -11.66 -1.38
CA LYS A 75 4.85 -12.73 -2.08
C LYS A 75 5.99 -13.27 -1.21
N THR A 76 6.60 -14.38 -1.62
CA THR A 76 7.83 -14.91 -1.00
C THR A 76 8.84 -13.80 -0.70
N GLY A 77 9.39 -13.81 0.51
CA GLY A 77 10.32 -12.82 1.03
C GLY A 77 9.67 -11.60 1.69
N CYS A 78 8.38 -11.35 1.51
CA CYS A 78 7.70 -10.28 2.24
C CYS A 78 7.60 -10.59 3.74
N ILE A 79 7.62 -9.53 4.55
CA ILE A 79 7.46 -9.59 6.01
C ILE A 79 6.10 -8.99 6.37
N ILE A 80 5.29 -9.77 7.08
CA ILE A 80 3.98 -9.39 7.61
C ILE A 80 4.13 -9.06 9.09
N GLY A 81 3.36 -8.09 9.59
CA GLY A 81 3.33 -7.73 11.01
C GLY A 81 4.46 -6.78 11.46
N ALA A 82 5.52 -6.58 10.66
CA ALA A 82 6.64 -5.70 11.03
C ALA A 82 6.23 -4.25 11.37
N ASN A 83 5.24 -3.70 10.66
CA ASN A 83 4.70 -2.36 10.92
C ASN A 83 3.73 -2.32 12.11
N LEU A 84 3.30 -3.46 12.64
CA LEU A 84 2.28 -3.58 13.70
C LEU A 84 2.88 -4.00 15.05
N LEU A 85 3.91 -4.88 15.04
CA LEU A 85 4.44 -5.55 16.23
C LEU A 85 4.78 -4.61 17.41
N PHE A 86 5.34 -3.44 17.08
CA PHE A 86 5.74 -2.40 18.05
C PHE A 86 4.89 -1.12 17.96
N GLY A 87 3.81 -1.14 17.17
CA GLY A 87 2.90 0.01 17.05
C GLY A 87 2.07 0.21 18.31
N SER A 88 1.64 1.45 18.57
CA SER A 88 0.69 1.77 19.65
C SER A 88 -0.67 1.10 19.44
N ASN A 89 -1.05 0.89 18.18
CA ASN A 89 -2.12 -0.02 17.78
C ASN A 89 -1.51 -1.19 17.03
N ASN A 90 -1.36 -2.34 17.70
CA ASN A 90 -0.77 -3.55 17.14
C ASN A 90 -1.82 -4.53 16.59
N CYS A 91 -3.06 -4.10 16.36
CA CYS A 91 -4.09 -4.98 15.79
C CYS A 91 -4.04 -5.02 14.26
N TYR A 92 -4.31 -6.19 13.67
CA TYR A 92 -4.41 -6.31 12.21
C TYR A 92 -5.60 -5.49 11.68
N PRO A 93 -5.38 -4.53 10.76
CA PRO A 93 -6.47 -3.70 10.23
C PRO A 93 -7.35 -4.45 9.22
N MET A 94 -6.89 -5.60 8.71
CA MET A 94 -7.51 -6.40 7.67
C MET A 94 -7.28 -7.89 7.92
N ASN A 95 -8.12 -8.73 7.32
CA ASN A 95 -7.89 -10.18 7.30
C ASN A 95 -6.77 -10.49 6.32
N ILE A 96 -5.90 -11.43 6.66
CA ILE A 96 -4.81 -11.92 5.80
C ILE A 96 -5.02 -13.42 5.56
N TYR A 97 -5.06 -13.83 4.30
CA TYR A 97 -5.29 -15.22 3.92
C TYR A 97 -4.32 -15.68 2.83
N CYS A 98 -4.18 -17.00 2.71
CA CYS A 98 -3.34 -17.66 1.73
C CYS A 98 -4.03 -17.73 0.36
N THR A 99 -3.48 -17.07 -0.67
CA THR A 99 -3.96 -17.17 -2.07
C THR A 99 -3.41 -18.41 -2.79
N ALA A 100 -2.31 -18.97 -2.27
CA ALA A 100 -1.76 -20.28 -2.60
C ALA A 100 -1.38 -21.00 -1.30
N ALA A 101 -1.01 -22.29 -1.33
CA ALA A 101 -0.45 -22.93 -0.13
C ALA A 101 0.84 -22.20 0.29
N CYS A 102 0.99 -21.93 1.59
CA CYS A 102 2.09 -21.12 2.10
C CYS A 102 2.89 -21.85 3.18
N LEU A 103 4.20 -21.59 3.19
CA LEU A 103 5.07 -21.85 4.33
C LEU A 103 5.48 -20.50 4.91
N LEU A 104 5.16 -20.28 6.19
CA LEU A 104 5.52 -19.06 6.92
C LEU A 104 6.54 -19.38 8.01
N LEU A 105 7.49 -18.48 8.20
CA LEU A 105 8.35 -18.44 9.39
C LEU A 105 7.82 -17.37 10.33
N HIS A 106 7.32 -17.78 11.49
CA HIS A 106 6.87 -16.90 12.56
C HIS A 106 8.04 -16.58 13.49
N ILE A 107 8.16 -15.32 13.88
CA ILE A 107 9.15 -14.83 14.84
C ILE A 107 8.38 -14.01 15.88
N SER A 108 8.36 -14.50 17.12
CA SER A 108 7.63 -13.85 18.22
C SER A 108 8.18 -12.47 18.54
N LYS A 109 7.35 -11.61 19.14
CA LYS A 109 7.78 -10.29 19.61
C LYS A 109 9.02 -10.36 20.50
N GLU A 110 9.06 -11.34 21.40
CA GLU A 110 10.19 -11.58 22.30
C GLU A 110 11.45 -11.94 21.52
N ALA A 111 11.35 -12.82 20.51
CA ALA A 111 12.47 -13.12 19.63
C ALA A 111 12.94 -11.87 18.88
N VAL A 112 12.02 -11.06 18.34
CA VAL A 112 12.40 -9.80 17.68
C VAL A 112 13.10 -8.86 18.65
N CYS A 113 12.65 -8.73 19.90
CA CYS A 113 13.34 -7.94 20.92
C CYS A 113 14.78 -8.41 21.17
N GLU A 114 15.02 -9.71 21.23
CA GLU A 114 16.37 -10.26 21.35
C GLU A 114 17.23 -9.98 20.11
N LEU A 115 16.65 -10.16 18.91
CA LEU A 115 17.32 -9.91 17.63
C LEU A 115 17.67 -8.42 17.44
N LEU A 116 16.85 -7.50 17.95
CA LEU A 116 17.10 -6.06 17.90
C LEU A 116 18.31 -5.61 18.73
N LYS A 117 18.90 -6.49 19.55
CA LYS A 117 20.18 -6.21 20.23
C LYS A 117 21.37 -6.31 19.27
N ASP A 118 21.20 -6.96 18.12
CA ASP A 118 22.22 -7.05 17.07
C ASP A 118 22.08 -5.89 16.06
N TYR A 119 23.15 -5.12 15.90
CA TYR A 119 23.16 -3.95 15.01
C TYR A 119 22.87 -4.29 13.55
N ASN A 120 23.38 -5.41 13.03
CA ASN A 120 23.18 -5.79 11.64
C ASN A 120 21.72 -6.18 11.39
N PHE A 121 21.10 -6.90 12.33
CA PHE A 121 19.68 -7.19 12.29
C PHE A 121 18.85 -5.90 12.32
N VAL A 122 19.16 -4.95 13.22
CA VAL A 122 18.47 -3.66 13.32
C VAL A 122 18.49 -2.92 11.98
N MET A 123 19.68 -2.82 11.35
CA MET A 123 19.81 -2.14 10.06
C MET A 123 18.96 -2.79 8.97
N LYS A 124 18.94 -4.14 8.90
CA LYS A 124 18.10 -4.88 7.94
C LYS A 124 16.61 -4.78 8.23
N TYR A 125 16.24 -4.75 9.50
CA TYR A 125 14.86 -4.57 9.94
C TYR A 125 14.35 -3.18 9.54
N ILE A 126 15.14 -2.13 9.83
CA ILE A 126 14.82 -0.75 9.42
C ILE A 126 14.76 -0.61 7.89
N GLN A 127 15.69 -1.23 7.14
CA GLN A 127 15.63 -1.26 5.68
C GLN A 127 14.34 -1.90 5.17
N SER A 128 13.91 -3.00 5.81
CA SER A 128 12.67 -3.70 5.44
C SER A 128 11.42 -2.85 5.70
N ILE A 129 11.35 -2.18 6.86
CA ILE A 129 10.27 -1.24 7.18
C ILE A 129 10.27 -0.05 6.20
N SER A 130 11.46 0.49 5.89
CA SER A 130 11.61 1.61 4.96
C SER A 130 11.14 1.23 3.55
N ALA A 131 11.53 0.06 3.05
CA ALA A 131 11.08 -0.46 1.77
C ALA A 131 9.56 -0.68 1.74
N ASN A 132 8.98 -1.21 2.82
CA ASN A 132 7.53 -1.36 2.97
C ASN A 132 6.83 0.01 2.93
N SER A 133 7.32 0.99 3.69
CA SER A 133 6.76 2.36 3.73
C SER A 133 6.83 3.04 2.35
N GLN A 134 7.97 2.96 1.67
CA GLN A 134 8.11 3.47 0.30
C GLN A 134 7.19 2.74 -0.69
N GLY A 135 7.04 1.42 -0.56
CA GLY A 135 6.11 0.63 -1.36
C GLY A 135 4.65 1.02 -1.14
N MET A 136 4.25 1.30 0.10
CA MET A 136 2.92 1.82 0.43
C MET A 136 2.74 3.22 -0.15
N ASN A 137 3.71 4.12 0.00
CA ASN A 137 3.65 5.46 -0.61
C ASN A 137 3.56 5.40 -2.13
N LYS A 138 4.28 4.48 -2.79
CA LYS A 138 4.12 4.25 -4.24
C LYS A 138 2.73 3.75 -4.59
N LYS A 139 2.15 2.82 -3.82
CA LYS A 139 0.77 2.35 -4.07
C LYS A 139 -0.25 3.45 -3.84
N ILE A 140 -0.12 4.23 -2.76
CA ILE A 140 -0.94 5.43 -2.53
C ILE A 140 -0.77 6.37 -3.72
N ALA A 141 0.47 6.70 -4.08
CA ALA A 141 0.80 7.53 -5.23
C ALA A 141 0.11 6.99 -6.49
N MET A 142 0.20 5.70 -6.83
CA MET A 142 -0.48 5.08 -7.98
C MET A 142 -2.01 5.09 -7.88
N TYR A 143 -2.59 4.87 -6.71
CA TYR A 143 -4.03 5.04 -6.49
C TYR A 143 -4.45 6.52 -6.61
N THR A 144 -3.50 7.43 -6.42
CA THR A 144 -3.66 8.88 -6.56
C THR A 144 -3.04 9.47 -7.85
N GLN A 145 -2.45 8.65 -8.73
CA GLN A 145 -1.75 9.06 -9.95
C GLN A 145 -2.31 8.21 -11.09
N LYS A 146 -3.14 8.72 -12.00
CA LYS A 146 -3.52 10.10 -12.28
C LYS A 146 -4.82 10.47 -11.58
N ASN A 147 -4.75 11.35 -10.59
CA ASN A 147 -5.97 11.95 -10.05
C ASN A 147 -6.73 12.63 -11.19
N LEU A 148 -8.05 12.51 -11.17
CA LEU A 148 -8.94 13.24 -12.06
C LEU A 148 -8.54 14.73 -12.18
N HIS A 149 -7.97 15.30 -11.12
CA HIS A 149 -7.33 16.61 -11.08
C HIS A 149 -6.27 16.81 -12.19
N GLU A 150 -5.24 15.97 -12.22
CA GLU A 150 -4.12 16.08 -13.18
C GLU A 150 -4.62 15.82 -14.60
N ASN A 151 -5.49 14.82 -14.78
CA ASN A 151 -6.10 14.55 -16.09
C ASN A 151 -6.93 15.74 -16.61
N LEU A 152 -7.62 16.45 -15.72
CA LEU A 152 -8.35 17.67 -16.08
C LEU A 152 -7.40 18.82 -16.43
N MET A 153 -6.34 19.02 -15.65
CA MET A 153 -5.36 20.07 -15.91
C MET A 153 -4.58 19.81 -17.21
N ASP A 154 -4.22 18.56 -17.51
CA ASP A 154 -3.62 18.15 -18.77
C ASP A 154 -4.58 18.41 -19.94
N TYR A 155 -5.86 18.00 -19.79
CA TYR A 155 -6.88 18.23 -20.81
C TYR A 155 -7.12 19.71 -21.09
N PHE A 156 -7.23 20.54 -20.05
CA PHE A 156 -7.39 21.98 -20.20
C PHE A 156 -6.14 22.65 -20.78
N SER A 157 -4.94 22.20 -20.39
CA SER A 157 -3.68 22.72 -20.94
C SER A 157 -3.51 22.38 -22.41
N ALA A 158 -3.93 21.19 -22.83
CA ALA A 158 -3.95 20.78 -24.24
C ALA A 158 -4.91 21.68 -25.04
N LEU A 159 -6.15 21.89 -24.57
CA LEU A 159 -7.11 22.79 -25.21
C LEU A 159 -6.62 24.24 -25.25
N ALA A 160 -5.96 24.71 -24.19
CA ALA A 160 -5.40 26.06 -24.14
C ALA A 160 -4.28 26.26 -25.16
N THR A 161 -3.48 25.21 -25.39
CA THR A 161 -2.43 25.19 -26.41
C THR A 161 -3.05 25.20 -27.82
N GLU A 162 -4.06 24.37 -28.05
CA GLU A 162 -4.78 24.28 -29.33
C GLU A 162 -5.52 25.59 -29.68
N GLN A 163 -6.23 26.17 -28.70
CA GLN A 163 -7.02 27.39 -28.86
C GLN A 163 -6.17 28.67 -28.68
N LYS A 164 -4.88 28.53 -28.33
CA LYS A 164 -3.95 29.64 -28.06
C LYS A 164 -4.50 30.67 -27.06
N SER A 165 -5.21 30.20 -26.05
CA SER A 165 -5.93 31.03 -25.08
C SER A 165 -5.96 30.36 -23.71
N THR A 166 -5.90 31.15 -22.63
CA THR A 166 -6.15 30.67 -21.26
C THR A 166 -7.63 30.56 -20.93
N ILE A 167 -8.49 31.17 -21.74
CA ILE A 167 -9.94 31.01 -21.71
C ILE A 167 -10.29 30.02 -22.83
N ILE A 168 -10.66 28.81 -22.45
CA ILE A 168 -10.94 27.70 -23.36
C ILE A 168 -12.43 27.41 -23.43
N VAL A 169 -12.89 26.95 -24.59
CA VAL A 169 -14.23 26.39 -24.77
C VAL A 169 -14.13 24.87 -24.84
N LEU A 170 -14.86 24.18 -23.97
CA LEU A 170 -14.94 22.72 -23.96
C LEU A 170 -15.67 22.23 -25.24
N PRO A 171 -15.02 21.39 -26.06
CA PRO A 171 -15.63 20.89 -27.30
C PRO A 171 -16.76 19.88 -27.00
N ILE A 172 -16.74 19.28 -25.80
CA ILE A 172 -17.68 18.26 -25.36
C ILE A 172 -18.45 18.73 -24.11
N THR A 173 -19.62 18.13 -23.88
CA THR A 173 -20.39 18.37 -22.64
C THR A 173 -19.64 17.80 -21.42
N LYS A 174 -19.93 18.30 -20.21
CA LYS A 174 -19.37 17.73 -18.98
C LYS A 174 -19.69 16.24 -18.80
N LYS A 175 -20.84 15.79 -19.31
CA LYS A 175 -21.19 14.36 -19.35
C LYS A 175 -20.17 13.59 -20.19
N GLN A 176 -19.95 14.02 -21.43
CA GLN A 176 -18.99 13.38 -22.33
C GLN A 176 -17.56 13.50 -21.83
N LEU A 177 -17.21 14.58 -21.11
CA LEU A 177 -15.91 14.71 -20.46
C LEU A 177 -15.72 13.67 -19.35
N ALA A 178 -16.77 13.38 -18.56
CA ALA A 178 -16.71 12.32 -17.55
C ALA A 178 -16.51 10.95 -18.21
N ASP A 179 -17.23 10.69 -19.30
CA ASP A 179 -17.11 9.46 -20.08
C ASP A 179 -15.70 9.34 -20.71
N TYR A 180 -15.17 10.43 -21.27
CA TYR A 180 -13.82 10.51 -21.87
C TYR A 180 -12.71 10.25 -20.84
N LEU A 181 -12.87 10.77 -19.62
CA LEU A 181 -11.91 10.59 -18.53
C LEU A 181 -12.13 9.28 -17.75
N GLY A 182 -13.12 8.47 -18.12
CA GLY A 182 -13.41 7.20 -17.48
C GLY A 182 -13.91 7.33 -16.04
N VAL A 183 -14.57 8.43 -15.68
CA VAL A 183 -15.06 8.70 -14.32
C VAL A 183 -16.58 8.88 -14.25
N GLN A 184 -17.15 8.60 -13.08
CA GLN A 184 -18.56 8.89 -12.83
C GLN A 184 -18.80 10.41 -12.76
N ARG A 185 -19.97 10.87 -13.22
CA ARG A 185 -20.32 12.30 -13.24
C ARG A 185 -20.15 13.00 -11.88
N PRO A 186 -20.62 12.45 -10.74
CA PRO A 186 -20.44 13.11 -9.44
C PRO A 186 -18.97 13.33 -9.09
N SER A 187 -18.07 12.41 -9.47
CA SER A 187 -16.62 12.56 -9.29
C SER A 187 -16.07 13.71 -10.13
N LEU A 188 -16.46 13.82 -11.41
CA LEU A 188 -16.10 14.96 -12.26
C LEU A 188 -16.54 16.29 -11.66
N PHE A 189 -17.81 16.41 -11.26
CA PHE A 189 -18.35 17.65 -10.71
C PHE A 189 -17.68 18.06 -9.40
N ARG A 190 -17.39 17.08 -8.52
CA ARG A 190 -16.66 17.33 -7.27
C ARG A 190 -15.26 17.85 -7.54
N GLU A 191 -14.54 17.28 -8.51
CA GLU A 191 -13.18 17.72 -8.83
C GLU A 191 -13.15 19.09 -9.52
N LEU A 192 -14.09 19.37 -10.44
CA LEU A 192 -14.23 20.70 -11.04
C LEU A 192 -14.52 21.78 -10.00
N LYS A 193 -15.34 21.46 -8.99
CA LYS A 193 -15.61 22.37 -7.88
C LYS A 193 -14.34 22.61 -7.06
N LYS A 194 -13.59 21.56 -6.75
CA LYS A 194 -12.33 21.65 -6.01
C LYS A 194 -11.30 22.52 -6.74
N LEU A 195 -11.10 22.31 -8.05
CA LEU A 195 -10.22 23.13 -8.89
C LEU A 195 -10.63 24.61 -8.90
N LYS A 196 -11.93 24.90 -8.83
CA LYS A 196 -12.45 26.27 -8.70
C LYS A 196 -12.18 26.85 -7.32
N ASP A 197 -12.50 26.10 -6.26
CA ASP A 197 -12.33 26.53 -4.87
C ASP A 197 -10.83 26.77 -4.53
N GLU A 198 -9.92 26.02 -5.17
CA GLU A 198 -8.47 26.20 -5.09
C GLU A 198 -7.92 27.31 -6.01
N GLY A 199 -8.76 27.91 -6.85
CA GLY A 199 -8.39 29.01 -7.72
C GLY A 199 -7.59 28.63 -8.97
N PHE A 200 -7.52 27.35 -9.34
CA PHE A 200 -6.86 26.90 -10.58
C PHE A 200 -7.68 27.25 -11.83
N ILE A 201 -9.01 27.20 -11.73
CA ILE A 201 -9.91 27.51 -12.84
C ILE A 201 -11.11 28.34 -12.41
N GLU A 202 -11.69 29.05 -13.37
CA GLU A 202 -13.09 29.47 -13.31
C GLU A 202 -13.88 28.73 -14.38
N ILE A 203 -15.09 28.27 -14.06
CA ILE A 203 -15.91 27.50 -15.00
C ILE A 203 -17.34 28.05 -15.07
N ASN A 204 -17.77 28.38 -16.29
CA ASN A 204 -19.13 28.80 -16.59
C ASN A 204 -19.63 28.08 -17.86
N ASN A 205 -20.64 27.23 -17.71
CA ASN A 205 -21.14 26.37 -18.79
C ASN A 205 -20.03 25.57 -19.50
N LYS A 206 -19.69 25.94 -20.74
CA LYS A 206 -18.64 25.30 -21.54
C LYS A 206 -17.31 26.10 -21.51
N ILE A 207 -17.30 27.26 -20.90
CA ILE A 207 -16.13 28.14 -20.85
C ILE A 207 -15.36 27.84 -19.56
N VAL A 208 -14.06 27.59 -19.69
CA VAL A 208 -13.12 27.40 -18.58
C VAL A 208 -12.01 28.43 -18.71
N SER A 209 -11.77 29.23 -17.67
CA SER A 209 -10.62 30.13 -17.59
C SER A 209 -9.57 29.50 -16.69
N ILE A 210 -8.34 29.36 -17.18
CA ILE A 210 -7.23 28.73 -16.46
C ILE A 210 -6.35 29.81 -15.84
N ASN A 211 -6.18 29.76 -14.52
CA ASN A 211 -5.34 30.71 -13.79
C ASN A 211 -3.90 30.20 -13.74
N ARG A 212 -2.98 30.86 -14.47
CA ARG A 212 -1.58 30.45 -14.57
C ARG A 212 -0.74 30.68 -13.30
N ASN A 213 -1.27 31.33 -12.28
CA ASN A 213 -0.51 31.72 -11.08
C ASN A 213 -0.37 30.61 -10.02
N THR A 214 -1.01 29.46 -10.20
CA THR A 214 -0.99 28.35 -9.21
C THR A 214 -0.24 27.09 -9.69
N CYS A 215 0.21 27.03 -10.95
CA CYS A 215 0.91 25.86 -11.51
C CYS A 215 2.43 25.81 -11.23
N LYS A 216 2.96 26.63 -10.30
CA LYS A 216 4.36 26.56 -9.86
C LYS A 216 4.44 26.52 -8.33
N LYS A 217 4.39 25.31 -7.77
CA LYS A 217 5.07 24.97 -6.53
C LYS A 217 5.42 23.49 -6.53
#